data_AF-A0AAD1U8R9-F1
#
_entry.id   AF-A0AAD1U8R9-F1
#
_cell.length_a   1.000
_cell.length_b   1.000
_cell.length_c   1.000
_cell.angle_alpha   90.00
_cell.angle_beta   90.00
_cell.angle_gamma   90.00
#
_symmetry.space_group_name_H-M   'P 1'
#
loop_
_entity.id
_entity.type
_entity.pdbx_description
1 polymer ?
#
loop_
_entity_poly.entity_id
_entity_poly.type
_entity_poly.pdbx_seq_one_letter_code
_entity_poly.pdbx_strand_id
1 'polypeptide(L)'
;MNAEEGKKIVKSIVDDWSQIYINQVFYIKSFNNVHNYYVEFSRPHKIKPIPESTVKIYFYVIDTTDEEDNDPEKPYKVEFNFESESLRHTLDKTMRKNMFEKWIDRVLEKKSKIKELLHLGTEFEYTRIIDETGKSVNPFIPKFDITKINDFKEEIKESQKVRVDSPRFIRTLTKALYEVFHKADVDQSGSLTYKEFKDAFRNLSYGLNDNDIYTLISLADENDDGLISWEEFVPIGVEGIKTFYARNQILQKSAETIKEINAEAMEAVYYPEIKKAWEILEKEFKKQDIHDKGTVTIFQLKKVLKRSNLVTPKEINALVRNCDVDAYEYSLNFKKDLFSVRFELAKSQILESNMDHVQKSIVEDCKMIDTAKRGKVHINQMNEVLRNSKFVVLSPFQIHMVLGQAELDEDRLVNYQNFSIKVKEAIDSVYSLDALSDLADMIASEKVKPDEVEQTYISNLELFKLFKQYDLNMNGFLELDEYIECLQSQDLSLSKEEVITMSLMADTNGDGKIDYEEFMKHFRDVLDLTRFQKLLNTKESEHQSFKREQTLAKQKAEEEAKRREDDLAI
;
A
#
# COMPACT_ATOMS: atom_id res chain seq x y z
N MET A 1 -32.86 -59.26 2.68
CA MET A 1 -33.26 -58.43 1.52
C MET A 1 -32.12 -58.32 0.50
N ASN A 2 -32.39 -58.37 -0.82
CA ASN A 2 -31.35 -58.19 -1.86
C ASN A 2 -31.23 -56.70 -2.32
N ALA A 3 -30.10 -56.30 -2.91
CA ALA A 3 -29.83 -54.91 -3.32
C ALA A 3 -30.86 -54.36 -4.33
N GLU A 4 -31.42 -55.22 -5.21
CA GLU A 4 -32.48 -54.82 -6.14
C GLU A 4 -33.84 -54.62 -5.47
N GLU A 5 -34.13 -55.39 -4.41
CA GLU A 5 -35.38 -55.25 -3.65
C GLU A 5 -35.40 -53.95 -2.86
N GLY A 6 -34.29 -53.64 -2.16
CA GLY A 6 -34.15 -52.35 -1.47
C GLY A 6 -34.17 -51.16 -2.44
N LYS A 7 -33.64 -51.31 -3.65
CA LYS A 7 -33.74 -50.28 -4.70
C LYS A 7 -35.20 -50.01 -5.12
N LYS A 8 -36.04 -51.05 -5.25
CA LYS A 8 -37.48 -50.91 -5.56
C LYS A 8 -38.23 -50.20 -4.44
N ILE A 9 -37.92 -50.53 -3.18
CA ILE A 9 -38.50 -49.88 -1.99
C ILE A 9 -38.18 -48.39 -1.99
N VAL A 10 -36.91 -48.02 -2.11
CA VAL A 10 -36.47 -46.61 -2.15
C VAL A 10 -37.09 -45.87 -3.34
N LYS A 11 -37.21 -46.52 -4.50
CA LYS A 11 -37.82 -45.93 -5.70
C LYS A 11 -39.31 -45.63 -5.48
N SER A 12 -40.08 -46.55 -4.90
CA SER A 12 -41.50 -46.33 -4.58
C SER A 12 -41.69 -45.14 -3.63
N ILE A 13 -40.85 -45.03 -2.60
CA ILE A 13 -40.91 -43.94 -1.62
C ILE A 13 -40.67 -42.59 -2.29
N VAL A 14 -39.64 -42.51 -3.14
CA VAL A 14 -39.27 -41.25 -3.79
C VAL A 14 -40.26 -40.85 -4.89
N ASP A 15 -40.82 -41.80 -5.62
CA ASP A 15 -41.85 -41.52 -6.63
C ASP A 15 -43.14 -40.98 -6.00
N ASP A 16 -43.43 -41.35 -4.75
CA ASP A 16 -44.52 -40.77 -3.95
C ASP A 16 -44.22 -39.34 -3.45
N TRP A 17 -42.94 -38.95 -3.31
CA TRP A 17 -42.56 -37.66 -2.75
C TRP A 17 -42.76 -36.49 -3.71
N SER A 18 -42.54 -36.67 -5.02
CA SER A 18 -42.82 -35.62 -6.01
C SER A 18 -42.75 -36.15 -7.44
N GLN A 19 -43.71 -35.72 -8.28
CA GLN A 19 -43.69 -35.94 -9.74
C GLN A 19 -42.94 -34.85 -10.51
N ILE A 20 -42.46 -33.80 -9.82
CA ILE A 20 -41.86 -32.62 -10.43
C ILE A 20 -40.37 -32.82 -10.70
N TYR A 21 -39.71 -33.69 -9.92
CA TYR A 21 -38.28 -33.94 -10.00
C TYR A 21 -37.97 -35.25 -10.72
N ILE A 22 -36.94 -35.24 -11.56
CA ILE A 22 -36.36 -36.47 -12.09
C ILE A 22 -35.45 -37.04 -11.01
N ASN A 23 -35.66 -38.31 -10.67
CA ASN A 23 -34.91 -39.00 -9.63
C ASN A 23 -34.30 -40.31 -10.13
N GLN A 24 -33.07 -40.61 -9.68
CA GLN A 24 -32.39 -41.87 -9.98
C GLN A 24 -31.78 -42.46 -8.70
N VAL A 25 -32.05 -43.75 -8.47
CA VAL A 25 -31.60 -44.48 -7.27
C VAL A 25 -30.31 -45.24 -7.56
N PHE A 26 -29.32 -45.05 -6.71
CA PHE A 26 -28.01 -45.69 -6.76
C PHE A 26 -27.76 -46.48 -5.47
N TYR A 27 -27.24 -47.69 -5.61
CA TYR A 27 -26.81 -48.51 -4.47
C TYR A 27 -25.37 -48.18 -4.10
N ILE A 28 -25.08 -48.06 -2.80
CA ILE A 28 -23.73 -47.74 -2.31
C ILE A 28 -23.04 -49.02 -1.83
N LYS A 29 -23.55 -49.58 -0.72
CA LYS A 29 -23.00 -50.76 -0.04
C LYS A 29 -24.01 -51.27 0.97
N SER A 30 -23.89 -52.54 1.35
CA SER A 30 -24.60 -53.12 2.48
C SER A 30 -23.62 -53.53 3.56
N PHE A 31 -23.98 -53.31 4.81
CA PHE A 31 -23.23 -53.77 5.97
C PHE A 31 -24.22 -54.31 7.01
N ASN A 32 -24.06 -55.57 7.40
CA ASN A 32 -25.03 -56.33 8.19
C ASN A 32 -26.44 -56.22 7.59
N ASN A 33 -27.46 -55.92 8.41
CA ASN A 33 -28.86 -55.80 7.99
C ASN A 33 -29.20 -54.43 7.38
N VAL A 34 -28.20 -53.58 7.08
CA VAL A 34 -28.43 -52.22 6.56
C VAL A 34 -27.94 -52.11 5.11
N HIS A 35 -28.84 -51.72 4.22
CA HIS A 35 -28.56 -51.46 2.81
C HIS A 35 -28.60 -49.96 2.54
N ASN A 36 -27.48 -49.41 2.08
CA ASN A 36 -27.32 -47.97 1.83
C ASN A 36 -27.52 -47.64 0.35
N TYR A 37 -28.36 -46.64 0.10
CA TYR A 37 -28.66 -46.10 -1.22
C TYR A 37 -28.46 -44.59 -1.19
N TYR A 38 -28.23 -43.98 -2.34
CA TYR A 38 -28.50 -42.55 -2.51
C TYR A 38 -29.42 -42.35 -3.70
N VAL A 39 -30.25 -41.32 -3.60
CA VAL A 39 -31.13 -40.87 -4.66
C VAL A 39 -30.70 -39.49 -5.07
N GLU A 40 -30.47 -39.33 -6.36
CA GLU A 40 -30.11 -38.06 -6.96
C GLU A 40 -31.36 -37.42 -7.57
N PHE A 41 -31.71 -36.22 -7.07
CA PHE A 41 -32.83 -35.42 -7.56
C PHE A 41 -32.32 -34.30 -8.43
N SER A 42 -33.07 -34.03 -9.50
CA SER A 42 -32.77 -32.96 -10.44
C SER A 42 -34.03 -32.33 -11.04
N ARG A 43 -33.92 -31.06 -11.45
CA ARG A 43 -35.03 -30.29 -12.06
C ARG A 43 -34.57 -29.63 -13.36
N PRO A 44 -34.61 -30.35 -14.51
CA PRO A 44 -34.29 -29.76 -15.80
C PRO A 44 -35.37 -28.76 -16.24
N HIS A 45 -34.97 -27.72 -16.99
CA HIS A 45 -35.88 -26.70 -17.54
C HIS A 45 -36.03 -26.88 -19.06
N LYS A 46 -37.13 -26.40 -19.66
CA LYS A 46 -37.36 -26.50 -21.12
C LYS A 46 -36.22 -25.90 -21.98
N ILE A 47 -35.54 -24.89 -21.45
CA ILE A 47 -34.45 -24.17 -22.12
C ILE A 47 -33.07 -24.75 -21.76
N LYS A 48 -32.98 -25.52 -20.66
CA LYS A 48 -31.75 -26.14 -20.15
C LYS A 48 -32.03 -27.61 -19.79
N PRO A 49 -31.81 -28.56 -20.73
CA PRO A 49 -32.15 -29.96 -20.54
C PRO A 49 -31.24 -30.69 -19.54
N ILE A 50 -30.11 -30.09 -19.15
CA ILE A 50 -29.21 -30.58 -18.10
C ILE A 50 -29.51 -29.78 -16.83
N PRO A 51 -29.75 -30.44 -15.68
CA PRO A 51 -30.05 -29.76 -14.43
C PRO A 51 -28.83 -28.99 -13.89
N GLU A 52 -29.02 -27.71 -13.53
CA GLU A 52 -27.95 -26.81 -13.08
C GLU A 52 -27.31 -27.24 -11.75
N SER A 53 -28.02 -28.03 -10.95
CA SER A 53 -27.59 -28.59 -9.67
C SER A 53 -28.38 -29.87 -9.38
N THR A 54 -27.77 -30.81 -8.64
CA THR A 54 -28.43 -32.02 -8.17
C THR A 54 -28.40 -32.09 -6.64
N VAL A 55 -29.40 -32.75 -6.05
CA VAL A 55 -29.46 -33.00 -4.60
C VAL A 55 -29.33 -34.49 -4.35
N LYS A 56 -28.41 -34.88 -3.47
CA LYS A 56 -28.27 -36.27 -3.02
C LYS A 56 -28.98 -36.48 -1.68
N ILE A 57 -29.83 -37.49 -1.63
CA ILE A 57 -30.48 -37.96 -0.41
C ILE A 57 -30.02 -39.39 -0.16
N TYR A 58 -29.47 -39.66 1.00
CA TYR A 58 -28.99 -40.98 1.38
C TYR A 58 -30.09 -41.71 2.13
N PHE A 59 -30.39 -42.94 1.70
CA PHE A 59 -31.38 -43.82 2.29
C PHE A 59 -30.70 -45.04 2.90
N TYR A 60 -31.19 -45.46 4.06
CA TYR A 60 -30.77 -46.62 4.81
C TYR A 60 -31.99 -47.51 4.97
N VAL A 61 -32.00 -48.65 4.29
CA VAL A 61 -33.05 -49.66 4.44
C VAL A 61 -32.51 -50.73 5.37
N ILE A 62 -33.12 -50.81 6.56
CA ILE A 62 -32.77 -51.73 7.63
C ILE A 62 -33.72 -52.91 7.57
N ASP A 63 -33.18 -54.11 7.38
CA ASP A 63 -33.92 -55.37 7.38
C ASP A 63 -34.24 -55.76 8.84
N THR A 64 -35.53 -55.80 9.20
CA THR A 64 -35.99 -56.05 10.58
C THR A 64 -36.50 -57.48 10.75
N THR A 65 -36.23 -58.38 9.80
CA THR A 65 -36.64 -59.80 9.82
C THR A 65 -36.31 -60.55 11.12
N ASP A 66 -35.26 -60.14 11.84
CA ASP A 66 -34.77 -60.79 13.05
C ASP A 66 -35.18 -60.08 14.36
N GLU A 67 -36.02 -59.03 14.32
CA GLU A 67 -36.46 -58.28 15.51
C GLU A 67 -37.82 -58.79 16.06
N GLU A 68 -37.97 -58.86 17.39
CA GLU A 68 -39.16 -59.44 18.07
C GLU A 68 -40.48 -58.65 17.83
N ASP A 69 -40.40 -57.40 17.37
CA ASP A 69 -41.52 -56.47 17.12
C ASP A 69 -41.78 -56.25 15.59
N ASN A 70 -41.58 -57.27 14.77
CA ASN A 70 -41.64 -57.12 13.32
C ASN A 70 -43.08 -57.07 12.76
N ASP A 71 -43.39 -56.09 11.93
CA ASP A 71 -44.65 -56.01 11.18
C ASP A 71 -44.60 -57.00 9.99
N PRO A 72 -45.43 -58.07 9.98
CA PRO A 72 -45.36 -59.11 8.95
C PRO A 72 -45.67 -58.60 7.53
N GLU A 73 -46.28 -57.42 7.37
CA GLU A 73 -46.51 -56.80 6.06
C GLU A 73 -45.37 -55.89 5.58
N LYS A 74 -44.47 -55.43 6.48
CA LYS A 74 -43.33 -54.54 6.15
C LYS A 74 -42.10 -54.91 6.97
N PRO A 75 -41.31 -55.92 6.54
CA PRO A 75 -40.14 -56.39 7.28
C PRO A 75 -38.91 -55.47 7.11
N TYR A 76 -39.11 -54.16 6.98
CA TYR A 76 -38.03 -53.21 6.76
C TYR A 76 -38.36 -51.83 7.32
N LYS A 77 -37.34 -51.17 7.88
CA LYS A 77 -37.39 -49.78 8.33
C LYS A 77 -36.54 -48.91 7.40
N VAL A 78 -37.08 -47.79 6.94
CA VAL A 78 -36.36 -46.83 6.08
C VAL A 78 -36.03 -45.56 6.84
N GLU A 79 -34.74 -45.24 6.90
CA GLU A 79 -34.21 -43.96 7.37
C GLU A 79 -33.57 -43.21 6.20
N PHE A 80 -33.55 -41.88 6.23
CA PHE A 80 -32.86 -41.09 5.21
C PHE A 80 -32.26 -39.80 5.79
N ASN A 81 -31.21 -39.30 5.16
CA ASN A 81 -30.66 -37.98 5.44
C ASN A 81 -30.27 -37.28 4.15
N PHE A 82 -30.34 -35.97 4.14
CA PHE A 82 -29.92 -35.18 2.99
C PHE A 82 -28.42 -34.88 3.05
N GLU A 83 -27.79 -34.65 1.90
CA GLU A 83 -26.34 -34.42 1.78
C GLU A 83 -25.74 -33.29 2.63
N SER A 84 -26.57 -32.34 3.09
CA SER A 84 -26.14 -31.22 3.93
C SER A 84 -26.66 -31.29 5.37
N GLU A 85 -27.18 -32.44 5.80
CA GLU A 85 -27.73 -32.66 7.14
C GLU A 85 -27.19 -33.95 7.79
N SER A 86 -26.82 -33.83 9.06
CA SER A 86 -26.39 -34.95 9.90
C SER A 86 -27.56 -35.71 10.53
N LEU A 87 -28.78 -35.15 10.49
CA LEU A 87 -29.97 -35.73 11.10
C LEU A 87 -30.58 -36.81 10.20
N ARG A 88 -30.90 -37.98 10.78
CA ARG A 88 -31.63 -39.06 10.11
C ARG A 88 -33.13 -38.92 10.36
N HIS A 89 -33.90 -38.99 9.29
CA HIS A 89 -35.35 -38.88 9.27
C HIS A 89 -35.98 -40.25 8.99
N THR A 90 -37.18 -40.48 9.51
CA THR A 90 -38.05 -41.64 9.27
C THR A 90 -39.37 -41.19 8.65
N LEU A 91 -39.93 -42.00 7.75
CA LEU A 91 -41.11 -41.65 6.95
C LEU A 91 -42.33 -41.23 7.78
N ASP A 92 -42.54 -41.84 8.95
CA ASP A 92 -43.78 -41.67 9.72
C ASP A 92 -43.71 -40.60 10.82
N LYS A 93 -42.52 -40.13 11.21
CA LYS A 93 -42.35 -39.29 12.42
C LYS A 93 -41.77 -37.90 12.19
N THR A 94 -41.03 -37.67 11.11
CA THR A 94 -40.15 -36.48 11.04
C THR A 94 -40.60 -35.39 10.07
N MET A 95 -41.35 -35.66 9.00
CA MET A 95 -41.71 -34.63 8.01
C MET A 95 -43.12 -34.75 7.41
N ARG A 96 -43.80 -33.61 7.21
CA ARG A 96 -45.09 -33.51 6.50
C ARG A 96 -44.88 -33.62 4.98
N LYS A 97 -45.83 -34.22 4.25
CA LYS A 97 -45.76 -34.49 2.79
C LYS A 97 -45.28 -33.32 1.91
N ASN A 98 -45.61 -32.06 2.24
CA ASN A 98 -45.22 -30.89 1.43
C ASN A 98 -43.87 -30.24 1.84
N MET A 99 -43.14 -30.81 2.81
CA MET A 99 -41.86 -30.26 3.28
C MET A 99 -40.66 -30.77 2.49
N PHE A 100 -40.77 -31.96 1.87
CA PHE A 100 -39.70 -32.57 1.08
C PHE A 100 -39.32 -31.71 -0.14
N GLU A 101 -40.32 -31.24 -0.89
CA GLU A 101 -40.12 -30.39 -2.07
C GLU A 101 -39.44 -29.06 -1.71
N LYS A 102 -39.93 -28.39 -0.66
CA LYS A 102 -39.32 -27.14 -0.16
C LYS A 102 -37.87 -27.30 0.27
N TRP A 103 -37.54 -28.48 0.81
CA TRP A 103 -36.19 -28.76 1.25
C TRP A 103 -35.26 -28.99 0.05
N ILE A 104 -35.71 -29.77 -0.94
CA ILE A 104 -35.00 -29.98 -2.21
C ILE A 104 -34.81 -28.65 -2.94
N ASP A 105 -35.84 -27.82 -3.05
CA ASP A 105 -35.76 -26.47 -3.65
C ASP A 105 -34.70 -25.62 -2.94
N ARG A 106 -34.70 -25.59 -1.60
CA ARG A 106 -33.72 -24.80 -0.82
C ARG A 106 -32.27 -25.24 -1.07
N VAL A 107 -32.00 -26.53 -1.20
CA VAL A 107 -30.64 -27.02 -1.47
C VAL A 107 -30.24 -26.77 -2.91
N LEU A 108 -31.15 -26.94 -3.87
CA LEU A 108 -30.92 -26.58 -5.26
C LEU A 108 -30.63 -25.08 -5.41
N GLU A 109 -31.41 -24.21 -4.78
CA GLU A 109 -31.19 -22.76 -4.79
C GLU A 109 -29.84 -22.38 -4.17
N LYS A 110 -29.48 -22.97 -3.02
CA LYS A 110 -28.17 -22.73 -2.40
C LYS A 110 -27.02 -23.19 -3.30
N LYS A 111 -27.10 -24.39 -3.88
CA LYS A 111 -26.07 -24.91 -4.78
C LYS A 111 -25.97 -24.08 -6.05
N SER A 112 -27.09 -23.68 -6.63
CA SER A 112 -27.12 -22.80 -7.80
C SER A 112 -26.49 -21.44 -7.49
N LYS A 113 -26.86 -20.82 -6.36
CA LYS A 113 -26.29 -19.54 -5.91
C LYS A 113 -24.79 -19.63 -5.65
N ILE A 114 -24.31 -20.73 -5.07
CA ILE A 114 -22.86 -20.98 -4.89
C ILE A 114 -22.17 -21.18 -6.24
N LYS A 115 -22.77 -21.95 -7.16
CA LYS A 115 -22.25 -22.21 -8.50
C LYS A 115 -22.16 -20.93 -9.33
N GLU A 116 -23.13 -20.02 -9.20
CA GLU A 116 -23.12 -18.67 -9.80
C GLU A 116 -22.06 -17.76 -9.17
N LEU A 117 -22.00 -17.69 -7.83
CA LEU A 117 -21.03 -16.85 -7.10
C LEU A 117 -19.58 -17.28 -7.32
N LEU A 118 -19.33 -18.58 -7.51
CA LEU A 118 -18.00 -19.15 -7.70
C LEU A 118 -17.68 -19.49 -9.18
N HIS A 119 -18.63 -19.26 -10.11
CA HIS A 119 -18.50 -19.55 -11.54
C HIS A 119 -18.06 -21.01 -11.87
N LEU A 120 -18.66 -22.00 -11.21
CA LEU A 120 -18.19 -23.40 -11.20
C LEU A 120 -18.80 -24.32 -12.28
N GLY A 121 -19.49 -23.80 -13.30
CA GLY A 121 -20.05 -24.68 -14.33
C GLY A 121 -18.98 -25.30 -15.23
N THR A 122 -19.28 -26.47 -15.74
CA THR A 122 -18.37 -27.27 -16.57
C THR A 122 -18.36 -26.77 -18.02
N GLU A 123 -17.29 -27.07 -18.79
CA GLU A 123 -17.22 -26.76 -20.23
C GLU A 123 -18.44 -27.29 -21.00
N PHE A 124 -18.99 -28.42 -20.58
CA PHE A 124 -20.18 -29.03 -21.16
C PHE A 124 -21.49 -28.26 -20.90
N GLU A 125 -21.60 -27.58 -19.75
CA GLU A 125 -22.80 -26.81 -19.39
C GLU A 125 -22.82 -25.41 -20.03
N TYR A 126 -21.64 -24.81 -20.24
CA TYR A 126 -21.51 -23.45 -20.77
C TYR A 126 -21.43 -23.37 -22.30
N THR A 127 -21.14 -24.46 -22.99
CA THR A 127 -21.18 -24.56 -24.47
C THR A 127 -22.59 -24.43 -25.05
N ARG A 128 -23.64 -24.38 -24.21
CA ARG A 128 -25.04 -24.10 -24.62
C ARG A 128 -25.64 -22.82 -24.05
N ILE A 129 -24.86 -21.94 -23.38
CA ILE A 129 -25.36 -20.59 -23.10
C ILE A 129 -25.23 -19.79 -24.39
N ILE A 130 -26.39 -19.58 -25.01
CA ILE A 130 -26.58 -18.76 -26.19
C ILE A 130 -27.09 -17.41 -25.69
N ASP A 131 -26.48 -16.29 -26.10
CA ASP A 131 -27.13 -14.99 -25.87
C ASP A 131 -28.43 -14.89 -26.70
N GLU A 132 -29.22 -13.83 -26.48
CA GLU A 132 -30.49 -13.57 -27.19
C GLU A 132 -30.35 -13.54 -28.73
N THR A 133 -29.13 -13.53 -29.26
CA THR A 133 -28.78 -13.45 -30.68
C THR A 133 -28.11 -14.70 -31.25
N GLY A 134 -27.93 -15.78 -30.48
CA GLY A 134 -27.55 -17.08 -31.06
C GLY A 134 -26.06 -17.45 -31.02
N LYS A 135 -25.18 -16.69 -30.35
CA LYS A 135 -23.71 -16.90 -30.41
C LYS A 135 -23.11 -17.54 -29.15
N SER A 136 -22.22 -18.52 -29.34
CA SER A 136 -21.50 -19.23 -28.26
C SER A 136 -20.30 -18.43 -27.72
N VAL A 137 -20.11 -18.43 -26.40
CA VAL A 137 -18.96 -17.80 -25.73
C VAL A 137 -17.95 -18.85 -25.26
N ASN A 138 -16.65 -18.59 -25.44
CA ASN A 138 -15.54 -19.55 -25.19
C ASN A 138 -15.17 -19.64 -23.68
N PRO A 139 -14.93 -20.84 -23.09
CA PRO A 139 -14.84 -21.00 -21.63
C PRO A 139 -13.42 -20.98 -21.03
N PHE A 140 -13.34 -20.76 -19.71
CA PHE A 140 -12.13 -20.82 -18.85
C PHE A 140 -12.28 -21.95 -17.81
N ILE A 141 -11.20 -22.71 -17.54
CA ILE A 141 -11.16 -23.86 -16.62
C ILE A 141 -10.36 -23.51 -15.34
N PRO A 142 -10.90 -23.67 -14.13
CA PRO A 142 -10.09 -23.72 -12.90
C PRO A 142 -9.43 -25.10 -12.69
N LYS A 143 -8.18 -25.12 -12.23
CA LYS A 143 -7.33 -26.32 -12.08
C LYS A 143 -7.52 -27.14 -10.79
N PHE A 144 -8.51 -26.87 -9.95
CA PHE A 144 -8.61 -27.49 -8.61
C PHE A 144 -9.99 -28.05 -8.27
N ASP A 145 -9.99 -29.04 -7.38
CA ASP A 145 -11.13 -29.87 -6.98
C ASP A 145 -11.85 -29.24 -5.77
N ILE A 146 -13.03 -28.66 -6.04
CA ILE A 146 -13.84 -27.86 -5.10
C ILE A 146 -14.31 -28.67 -3.88
N THR A 147 -14.28 -30.00 -3.97
CA THR A 147 -14.79 -30.91 -2.94
C THR A 147 -13.82 -31.12 -1.77
N LYS A 148 -12.58 -30.61 -1.87
CA LYS A 148 -11.52 -30.76 -0.86
C LYS A 148 -11.26 -29.51 -0.02
N ILE A 149 -12.09 -28.48 -0.19
CA ILE A 149 -11.95 -27.17 0.45
C ILE A 149 -12.54 -27.24 1.86
N ASN A 150 -11.67 -27.19 2.88
CA ASN A 150 -12.08 -27.22 4.28
C ASN A 150 -12.46 -25.84 4.82
N ASP A 151 -11.92 -24.75 4.25
CA ASP A 151 -12.23 -23.38 4.66
C ASP A 151 -12.54 -22.48 3.46
N PHE A 152 -13.82 -22.49 3.06
CA PHE A 152 -14.33 -21.68 1.97
C PHE A 152 -14.10 -20.17 2.17
N LYS A 153 -13.95 -19.67 3.41
CA LYS A 153 -13.72 -18.24 3.65
C LYS A 153 -12.32 -17.82 3.25
N GLU A 154 -11.31 -18.63 3.54
CA GLU A 154 -9.93 -18.35 3.11
C GLU A 154 -9.78 -18.46 1.60
N GLU A 155 -10.41 -19.45 0.96
CA GLU A 155 -10.32 -19.64 -0.49
C GLU A 155 -11.11 -18.60 -1.29
N ILE A 156 -12.20 -18.08 -0.73
CA ILE A 156 -12.88 -16.87 -1.24
C ILE A 156 -11.96 -15.66 -1.10
N LYS A 157 -11.25 -15.52 0.03
CA LYS A 157 -10.29 -14.43 0.26
C LYS A 157 -9.07 -14.52 -0.67
N GLU A 158 -8.63 -15.73 -1.02
CA GLU A 158 -7.55 -15.98 -1.98
C GLU A 158 -7.96 -15.83 -3.45
N SER A 159 -9.16 -16.28 -3.82
CA SER A 159 -9.70 -16.11 -5.18
C SER A 159 -10.13 -14.66 -5.46
N GLN A 160 -10.43 -13.88 -4.42
CA GLN A 160 -10.61 -12.43 -4.48
C GLN A 160 -9.29 -11.63 -4.55
N LYS A 161 -8.12 -12.27 -4.38
CA LYS A 161 -6.83 -11.63 -4.70
C LYS A 161 -6.78 -11.44 -6.22
N VAL A 162 -6.96 -10.21 -6.67
CA VAL A 162 -6.83 -9.87 -8.09
C VAL A 162 -5.38 -10.14 -8.53
N ARG A 163 -5.17 -11.23 -9.27
CA ARG A 163 -3.90 -11.47 -9.95
C ARG A 163 -3.85 -10.54 -11.17
N VAL A 164 -3.09 -9.45 -11.02
CA VAL A 164 -2.83 -8.43 -12.06
C VAL A 164 -2.25 -9.02 -13.35
N ASP A 165 -1.50 -10.11 -13.25
CA ASP A 165 -0.94 -10.84 -14.39
C ASP A 165 -1.90 -11.86 -15.02
N SER A 166 -3.10 -12.01 -14.46
CA SER A 166 -4.06 -12.96 -15.03
C SER A 166 -4.55 -12.48 -16.40
N PRO A 167 -4.64 -13.37 -17.41
CA PRO A 167 -5.18 -13.01 -18.72
C PRO A 167 -6.60 -12.41 -18.65
N ARG A 168 -7.37 -12.77 -17.61
CA ARG A 168 -8.71 -12.23 -17.33
C ARG A 168 -8.65 -10.76 -16.90
N PHE A 169 -7.76 -10.41 -15.98
CA PHE A 169 -7.58 -9.03 -15.53
C PHE A 169 -7.14 -8.15 -16.71
N ILE A 170 -6.13 -8.59 -17.46
CA ILE A 170 -5.63 -7.90 -18.64
C ILE A 170 -6.77 -7.63 -19.63
N ARG A 171 -7.54 -8.64 -20.00
CA ARG A 171 -8.64 -8.48 -20.97
C ARG A 171 -9.73 -7.53 -20.47
N THR A 172 -10.04 -7.56 -19.17
CA THR A 172 -11.07 -6.71 -18.57
C THR A 172 -10.60 -5.27 -18.49
N LEU A 173 -9.34 -5.06 -18.09
CA LEU A 173 -8.69 -3.77 -18.06
C LEU A 173 -8.61 -3.16 -19.46
N THR A 174 -8.11 -3.89 -20.46
CA THR A 174 -8.05 -3.41 -21.84
C THR A 174 -9.42 -2.98 -22.36
N LYS A 175 -10.49 -3.75 -22.06
CA LYS A 175 -11.85 -3.38 -22.46
C LYS A 175 -12.34 -2.11 -21.76
N ALA A 176 -12.08 -1.96 -20.45
CA ALA A 176 -12.45 -0.77 -19.70
C ALA A 176 -11.71 0.48 -20.20
N LEU A 177 -10.41 0.36 -20.50
CA LEU A 177 -9.61 1.44 -21.08
C LEU A 177 -10.17 1.88 -22.43
N TYR A 178 -10.57 0.93 -23.27
CA TYR A 178 -11.16 1.22 -24.57
C TYR A 178 -12.49 1.97 -24.43
N GLU A 179 -13.37 1.53 -23.52
CA GLU A 179 -14.66 2.19 -23.27
C GLU A 179 -14.50 3.61 -22.71
N VAL A 180 -13.54 3.81 -21.80
CA VAL A 180 -13.26 5.14 -21.21
C VAL A 180 -12.65 6.08 -22.24
N PHE A 181 -11.70 5.59 -23.04
CA PHE A 181 -11.06 6.37 -24.08
C PHE A 181 -12.08 6.80 -25.15
N HIS A 182 -12.88 5.87 -25.67
CA HIS A 182 -13.92 6.20 -26.66
C HIS A 182 -15.03 7.12 -26.14
N LYS A 183 -15.33 7.05 -24.83
CA LYS A 183 -16.31 7.97 -24.23
C LYS A 183 -15.74 9.38 -24.07
N ALA A 184 -14.43 9.49 -23.87
CA ALA A 184 -13.73 10.76 -23.75
C ALA A 184 -13.45 11.39 -25.13
N ASP A 185 -13.23 10.55 -26.15
CA ASP A 185 -13.01 10.94 -27.55
C ASP A 185 -14.34 11.28 -28.23
N VAL A 186 -14.93 12.40 -27.81
CA VAL A 186 -16.24 12.87 -28.30
C VAL A 186 -16.20 13.20 -29.79
N ASP A 187 -15.05 13.69 -30.28
CA ASP A 187 -14.86 14.07 -31.67
C ASP A 187 -14.38 12.92 -32.57
N GLN A 188 -14.13 11.73 -32.00
CA GLN A 188 -13.66 10.52 -32.70
C GLN A 188 -12.35 10.75 -33.45
N SER A 189 -11.51 11.62 -32.91
CA SER A 189 -10.20 11.93 -33.47
C SER A 189 -9.22 10.76 -33.32
N GLY A 190 -9.49 9.82 -32.40
CA GLY A 190 -8.58 8.73 -32.04
C GLY A 190 -7.51 9.13 -31.02
N SER A 191 -7.54 10.39 -30.56
CA SER A 191 -6.59 10.97 -29.61
C SER A 191 -7.30 11.82 -28.55
N LEU A 192 -6.69 11.96 -27.38
CA LEU A 192 -7.23 12.79 -26.29
C LEU A 192 -6.24 13.88 -25.90
N THR A 193 -6.73 15.09 -25.60
CA THR A 193 -5.91 16.09 -24.93
C THR A 193 -5.60 15.66 -23.49
N TYR A 194 -4.56 16.21 -22.88
CA TYR A 194 -4.21 15.91 -21.48
C TYR A 194 -5.36 16.17 -20.49
N LYS A 195 -6.18 17.18 -20.76
CA LYS A 195 -7.33 17.50 -19.90
C LYS A 195 -8.41 16.44 -20.00
N GLU A 196 -8.77 16.04 -21.23
CA GLU A 196 -9.76 14.98 -21.49
C GLU A 196 -9.29 13.65 -20.94
N PHE A 197 -8.01 13.31 -21.14
CA PHE A 197 -7.41 12.12 -20.57
C PHE A 197 -7.47 12.13 -19.05
N LYS A 198 -7.11 13.25 -18.40
CA LYS A 198 -7.16 13.36 -16.93
C LYS A 198 -8.58 13.18 -16.39
N ASP A 199 -9.56 13.85 -16.97
CA ASP A 199 -10.94 13.80 -16.52
C ASP A 199 -11.60 12.43 -16.77
N ALA A 200 -11.24 11.77 -17.87
CA ALA A 200 -11.73 10.43 -18.20
C ALA A 200 -11.18 9.36 -17.24
N PHE A 201 -9.88 9.41 -16.95
CA PHE A 201 -9.20 8.38 -16.17
C PHE A 201 -9.34 8.55 -14.66
N ARG A 202 -9.71 9.74 -14.16
CA ARG A 202 -10.10 9.97 -12.76
C ARG A 202 -11.29 9.11 -12.31
N ASN A 203 -12.19 8.79 -13.23
CA ASN A 203 -13.40 8.01 -12.94
C ASN A 203 -13.22 6.50 -13.11
N LEU A 204 -12.00 6.05 -13.43
CA LEU A 204 -11.70 4.64 -13.64
C LEU A 204 -11.71 3.89 -12.29
N SER A 205 -12.40 2.75 -12.22
CA SER A 205 -12.63 1.98 -10.98
C SER A 205 -11.39 1.29 -10.38
N TYR A 206 -10.18 1.64 -10.85
CA TYR A 206 -8.91 1.04 -10.45
C TYR A 206 -8.14 1.88 -9.42
N GLY A 207 -8.75 2.96 -8.91
CA GLY A 207 -8.19 3.75 -7.80
C GLY A 207 -6.90 4.48 -8.15
N LEU A 208 -6.78 4.94 -9.40
CA LEU A 208 -5.66 5.77 -9.83
C LEU A 208 -5.77 7.14 -9.17
N ASN A 209 -4.68 7.61 -8.58
CA ASN A 209 -4.61 8.99 -8.12
C ASN A 209 -4.12 9.89 -9.28
N ASP A 210 -4.17 11.21 -9.09
CA ASP A 210 -3.71 12.14 -10.12
C ASP A 210 -2.23 11.89 -10.52
N ASN A 211 -1.36 11.31 -9.66
CA ASN A 211 0.07 11.04 -9.95
C ASN A 211 0.21 9.92 -10.93
N ASP A 212 -0.58 8.88 -10.74
CA ASP A 212 -0.64 7.76 -11.63
C ASP A 212 -1.10 8.23 -13.01
N ILE A 213 -2.11 9.10 -13.06
CA ILE A 213 -2.64 9.66 -14.30
C ILE A 213 -1.59 10.54 -15.01
N TYR A 214 -0.92 11.46 -14.32
CA TYR A 214 0.14 12.27 -14.93
C TYR A 214 1.33 11.43 -15.41
N THR A 215 1.67 10.36 -14.67
CA THR A 215 2.71 9.42 -15.07
C THR A 215 2.30 8.67 -16.32
N LEU A 216 1.04 8.22 -16.42
CA LEU A 216 0.49 7.59 -17.63
C LEU A 216 0.53 8.55 -18.83
N ILE A 217 0.14 9.82 -18.65
CA ILE A 217 0.22 10.86 -19.69
C ILE A 217 1.66 10.99 -20.19
N SER A 218 2.61 11.12 -19.27
CA SER A 218 4.03 11.32 -19.60
C SER A 218 4.67 10.10 -20.27
N LEU A 219 4.14 8.90 -20.02
CA LEU A 219 4.62 7.68 -20.68
C LEU A 219 3.97 7.51 -22.06
N ALA A 220 2.75 8.04 -22.26
CA ALA A 220 1.96 7.86 -23.47
C ALA A 220 2.32 8.82 -24.58
N ASP A 221 2.60 10.07 -24.24
CA ASP A 221 2.97 11.07 -25.23
C ASP A 221 4.46 10.92 -25.62
N GLU A 222 4.80 9.85 -26.35
CA GLU A 222 6.19 9.59 -26.80
C GLU A 222 6.69 10.62 -27.82
N ASN A 223 5.77 11.27 -28.55
CA ASN A 223 6.09 12.21 -29.61
C ASN A 223 6.03 13.68 -29.15
N ASP A 224 5.68 13.92 -27.86
CA ASP A 224 5.50 15.23 -27.21
C ASP A 224 4.56 16.18 -27.98
N ASP A 225 3.57 15.64 -28.70
CA ASP A 225 2.63 16.43 -29.49
C ASP A 225 1.47 17.02 -28.68
N GLY A 226 1.38 16.66 -27.39
CA GLY A 226 0.38 17.14 -26.45
C GLY A 226 -0.96 16.41 -26.55
N LEU A 227 -1.04 15.37 -27.39
CA LEU A 227 -2.18 14.50 -27.57
C LEU A 227 -1.78 13.07 -27.20
N ILE A 228 -2.75 12.28 -26.75
CA ILE A 228 -2.54 10.88 -26.39
C ILE A 228 -3.39 10.05 -27.33
N SER A 229 -2.78 9.40 -28.32
CA SER A 229 -3.50 8.49 -29.19
C SER A 229 -3.76 7.14 -28.52
N TRP A 230 -4.79 6.44 -28.99
CA TRP A 230 -5.07 5.08 -28.51
C TRP A 230 -3.91 4.11 -28.80
N GLU A 231 -3.24 4.27 -29.93
CA GLU A 231 -2.12 3.42 -30.33
C GLU A 231 -0.89 3.60 -29.44
N GLU A 232 -0.61 4.83 -29.00
CA GLU A 232 0.47 5.16 -28.06
C GLU A 232 0.13 4.69 -26.64
N PHE A 233 -1.11 4.85 -26.20
CA PHE A 233 -1.51 4.53 -24.83
C PHE A 233 -1.64 3.02 -24.56
N VAL A 234 -2.11 2.21 -25.51
CA VAL A 234 -2.35 0.77 -25.29
C VAL A 234 -1.16 -0.02 -24.76
N PRO A 235 0.05 0.03 -25.37
CA PRO A 235 1.18 -0.82 -24.97
C PRO A 235 1.65 -0.54 -23.54
N ILE A 236 1.53 0.70 -23.07
CA ILE A 236 2.00 1.15 -21.76
C ILE A 236 0.88 1.26 -20.72
N GLY A 237 -0.36 1.50 -21.14
CA GLY A 237 -1.46 1.86 -20.25
C GLY A 237 -1.92 0.68 -19.43
N VAL A 238 -1.98 -0.49 -20.07
CA VAL A 238 -2.25 -1.76 -19.38
C VAL A 238 -1.16 -2.07 -18.37
N GLU A 239 0.11 -1.88 -18.73
CA GLU A 239 1.24 -2.21 -17.85
C GLU A 239 1.37 -1.22 -16.70
N GLY A 240 1.31 0.09 -16.97
CA GLY A 240 1.32 1.13 -15.97
C GLY A 240 0.16 1.00 -14.99
N ILE A 241 -1.06 0.75 -15.46
CA ILE A 241 -2.22 0.57 -14.57
C ILE A 241 -2.11 -0.72 -13.75
N LYS A 242 -1.55 -1.82 -14.27
CA LYS A 242 -1.24 -3.00 -13.43
C LYS A 242 -0.25 -2.63 -12.34
N THR A 243 0.83 -1.91 -12.67
CA THR A 243 1.84 -1.51 -11.69
C THR A 243 1.23 -0.62 -10.62
N PHE A 244 0.44 0.39 -10.99
CA PHE A 244 -0.23 1.28 -10.04
C PHE A 244 -1.31 0.56 -9.24
N TYR A 245 -2.07 -0.35 -9.84
CA TYR A 245 -3.08 -1.13 -9.14
C TYR A 245 -2.45 -2.13 -8.15
N ALA A 246 -1.37 -2.81 -8.55
CA ALA A 246 -0.59 -3.67 -7.67
C ALA A 246 0.00 -2.88 -6.51
N ARG A 247 0.61 -1.71 -6.81
CA ARG A 247 1.07 -0.75 -5.81
C ARG A 247 -0.08 -0.41 -4.88
N ASN A 248 -1.22 0.06 -5.38
CA ASN A 248 -2.37 0.50 -4.59
C ASN A 248 -3.02 -0.62 -3.76
N GLN A 249 -2.99 -1.89 -4.21
CA GLN A 249 -3.39 -3.03 -3.38
C GLN A 249 -2.40 -3.32 -2.26
N ILE A 250 -1.10 -3.18 -2.52
CA ILE A 250 -0.07 -3.20 -1.47
C ILE A 250 -0.34 -2.03 -0.53
N LEU A 251 -0.57 -0.82 -1.04
CA LEU A 251 -0.93 0.38 -0.26
C LEU A 251 -2.20 0.19 0.56
N GLN A 252 -3.18 -0.60 0.10
CA GLN A 252 -4.45 -0.86 0.80
C GLN A 252 -4.32 -1.94 1.87
N LYS A 253 -3.55 -3.00 1.61
CA LYS A 253 -3.21 -4.00 2.63
C LYS A 253 -2.32 -3.40 3.71
N SER A 254 -1.36 -2.59 3.28
CA SER A 254 -0.62 -1.74 4.18
C SER A 254 -1.50 -0.62 4.71
N ALA A 255 -2.65 -0.24 4.12
CA ALA A 255 -3.52 0.80 4.68
C ALA A 255 -4.22 0.41 5.98
N GLU A 256 -4.46 -0.89 6.16
CA GLU A 256 -4.84 -1.43 7.47
C GLU A 256 -3.69 -1.28 8.48
N THR A 257 -2.43 -1.21 8.02
CA THR A 257 -1.23 -0.81 8.78
C THR A 257 -1.02 0.72 8.83
N ILE A 258 -1.39 1.50 7.79
CA ILE A 258 -1.27 2.98 7.68
C ILE A 258 -2.23 3.67 8.64
N LYS A 259 -3.28 3.00 9.12
CA LYS A 259 -4.05 3.49 10.27
C LYS A 259 -3.17 3.85 11.48
N GLU A 260 -1.92 3.36 11.53
CA GLU A 260 -0.90 3.66 12.52
C GLU A 260 0.14 4.73 12.11
N ILE A 261 0.15 5.24 10.86
CA ILE A 261 1.04 6.38 10.54
C ILE A 261 0.45 7.63 11.18
N ASN A 262 0.98 7.97 12.35
CA ASN A 262 0.50 9.11 13.11
C ASN A 262 0.89 10.42 12.38
N ALA A 263 -0.11 11.09 11.81
CA ALA A 263 0.06 12.40 11.18
C ALA A 263 0.66 13.43 12.14
N GLU A 264 0.37 13.35 13.44
CA GLU A 264 0.90 14.23 14.48
C GLU A 264 2.41 14.02 14.68
N ALA A 265 2.88 12.78 14.63
CA ALA A 265 4.32 12.47 14.72
C ALA A 265 5.07 13.01 13.50
N MET A 266 4.53 12.77 12.31
CA MET A 266 5.07 13.29 11.06
C MET A 266 5.05 14.82 11.02
N GLU A 267 4.01 15.44 11.58
CA GLU A 267 3.92 16.89 11.74
C GLU A 267 5.04 17.40 12.65
N ALA A 268 5.31 16.76 13.78
CA ALA A 268 6.40 17.16 14.66
C ALA A 268 7.79 17.02 14.02
N VAL A 269 8.04 15.99 13.19
CA VAL A 269 9.30 15.84 12.46
C VAL A 269 9.50 16.97 11.45
N TYR A 270 8.48 17.26 10.66
CA TYR A 270 8.60 18.24 9.57
C TYR A 270 8.37 19.68 10.00
N TYR A 271 7.66 19.93 11.10
CA TYR A 271 7.24 21.27 11.51
C TYR A 271 8.41 22.25 11.67
N PRO A 272 9.52 21.92 12.37
CA PRO A 272 10.65 22.84 12.51
C PRO A 272 11.26 23.21 11.15
N GLU A 273 11.43 22.23 10.27
CA GLU A 273 11.99 22.44 8.94
C GLU A 273 11.04 23.27 8.05
N ILE A 274 9.74 22.98 8.06
CA ILE A 274 8.73 23.72 7.30
C ILE A 274 8.61 25.16 7.80
N LYS A 275 8.61 25.37 9.12
CA LYS A 275 8.61 26.70 9.73
C LYS A 275 9.81 27.49 9.24
N LYS A 276 11.00 26.89 9.25
CA LYS A 276 12.22 27.53 8.79
C LYS A 276 12.19 27.84 7.29
N ALA A 277 11.78 26.88 6.47
CA ALA A 277 11.64 27.07 5.03
C ALA A 277 10.68 28.24 4.73
N TRP A 278 9.56 28.32 5.45
CA TRP A 278 8.63 29.43 5.33
C TRP A 278 9.25 30.79 5.69
N GLU A 279 9.95 30.92 6.82
CA GLU A 279 10.54 32.19 7.25
C GLU A 279 11.54 32.78 6.24
N ILE A 280 12.22 31.91 5.48
CA ILE A 280 13.12 32.31 4.40
C ILE A 280 12.31 32.62 3.14
N LEU A 281 11.48 31.68 2.69
CA LEU A 281 10.77 31.79 1.42
C LEU A 281 9.70 32.89 1.41
N GLU A 282 9.09 33.21 2.56
CA GLU A 282 8.12 34.31 2.68
C GLU A 282 8.72 35.64 2.21
N LYS A 283 9.98 35.91 2.55
CA LYS A 283 10.69 37.13 2.13
C LYS A 283 10.90 37.15 0.62
N GLU A 284 11.25 36.01 0.05
CA GLU A 284 11.44 35.87 -1.41
C GLU A 284 10.10 35.95 -2.17
N PHE A 285 9.03 35.40 -1.63
CA PHE A 285 7.69 35.55 -2.21
C PHE A 285 7.22 37.00 -2.17
N LYS A 286 7.41 37.71 -1.05
CA LYS A 286 7.09 39.15 -0.94
C LYS A 286 7.87 40.01 -1.94
N LYS A 287 9.11 39.64 -2.30
CA LYS A 287 9.86 40.32 -3.37
C LYS A 287 9.22 40.14 -4.75
N GLN A 288 8.50 39.04 -4.98
CA GLN A 288 7.80 38.77 -6.25
C GLN A 288 6.35 39.29 -6.25
N ASP A 289 5.72 39.41 -5.09
CA ASP A 289 4.38 39.96 -4.91
C ASP A 289 4.39 41.49 -4.82
N ILE A 290 4.54 42.14 -5.98
CA ILE A 290 4.63 43.61 -6.12
C ILE A 290 3.41 44.32 -5.51
N HIS A 291 2.26 43.65 -5.44
CA HIS A 291 1.00 44.23 -4.99
C HIS A 291 0.61 43.83 -3.56
N ASP A 292 1.46 43.06 -2.86
CA ASP A 292 1.24 42.58 -1.48
C ASP A 292 -0.13 41.92 -1.30
N LYS A 293 -0.55 41.13 -2.29
CA LYS A 293 -1.84 40.43 -2.28
C LYS A 293 -1.79 39.11 -1.50
N GLY A 294 -0.60 38.65 -1.11
CA GLY A 294 -0.37 37.32 -0.57
C GLY A 294 -0.42 36.23 -1.64
N THR A 295 -0.31 36.59 -2.93
CA THR A 295 -0.45 35.66 -4.05
C THR A 295 0.70 35.80 -5.04
N VAL A 296 1.19 34.68 -5.56
CA VAL A 296 2.18 34.65 -6.65
C VAL A 296 1.69 33.77 -7.79
N THR A 297 2.09 34.07 -9.02
CA THR A 297 1.81 33.16 -10.15
C THR A 297 2.56 31.84 -9.99
N ILE A 298 2.08 30.77 -10.62
CA ILE A 298 2.78 29.46 -10.63
C ILE A 298 4.22 29.59 -11.15
N PHE A 299 4.45 30.43 -12.15
CA PHE A 299 5.79 30.69 -12.67
C PHE A 299 6.71 31.33 -11.62
N GLN A 300 6.21 32.34 -10.90
CA GLN A 300 6.96 32.98 -9.80
C GLN A 300 7.19 32.02 -8.64
N LEU A 301 6.20 31.20 -8.29
CA LEU A 301 6.31 30.14 -7.28
C LEU A 301 7.46 29.20 -7.64
N LYS A 302 7.43 28.61 -8.85
CA LYS A 302 8.47 27.69 -9.34
C LYS A 302 9.84 28.36 -9.38
N LYS A 303 9.91 29.64 -9.76
CA LYS A 303 11.17 30.41 -9.82
C LYS A 303 11.79 30.63 -8.44
N VAL A 304 10.97 30.98 -7.44
CA VAL A 304 11.44 31.19 -6.06
C VAL A 304 11.90 29.85 -5.47
N LEU A 305 11.09 28.79 -5.61
CA LEU A 305 11.41 27.49 -5.04
C LEU A 305 12.65 26.83 -5.67
N LYS A 306 12.85 26.97 -6.99
CA LYS A 306 14.04 26.41 -7.67
C LYS A 306 15.35 27.09 -7.29
N ARG A 307 15.29 28.33 -6.79
CA ARG A 307 16.46 29.10 -6.36
C ARG A 307 16.84 28.85 -4.90
N SER A 308 16.04 28.07 -4.17
CA SER A 308 16.34 27.73 -2.79
C SER A 308 16.83 26.30 -2.67
N ASN A 309 17.65 26.07 -1.65
CA ASN A 309 18.05 24.73 -1.21
C ASN A 309 17.06 24.13 -0.19
N LEU A 310 15.93 24.81 0.06
CA LEU A 310 14.98 24.50 1.13
C LEU A 310 13.86 23.54 0.71
N VAL A 311 13.72 23.30 -0.59
CA VAL A 311 12.71 22.41 -1.17
C VAL A 311 13.37 21.58 -2.28
N THR A 312 13.08 20.29 -2.33
CA THR A 312 13.56 19.39 -3.38
C THR A 312 12.78 19.57 -4.68
N PRO A 313 13.38 19.28 -5.85
CA PRO A 313 12.67 19.29 -7.13
C PRO A 313 11.38 18.47 -7.15
N LYS A 314 11.34 17.34 -6.45
CA LYS A 314 10.15 16.51 -6.28
C LYS A 314 9.04 17.22 -5.52
N GLU A 315 9.36 17.80 -4.37
CA GLU A 315 8.41 18.59 -3.58
C GLU A 315 7.89 19.79 -4.39
N ILE A 316 8.74 20.47 -5.16
CA ILE A 316 8.32 21.57 -6.05
C ILE A 316 7.28 21.08 -7.06
N ASN A 317 7.55 19.96 -7.73
CA ASN A 317 6.64 19.42 -8.73
C ASN A 317 5.29 19.00 -8.10
N ALA A 318 5.34 18.39 -6.91
CA ALA A 318 4.13 18.01 -6.17
C ALA A 318 3.33 19.23 -5.68
N LEU A 319 4.01 20.26 -5.15
CA LEU A 319 3.40 21.52 -4.73
C LEU A 319 2.70 22.21 -5.89
N VAL A 320 3.42 22.43 -7.00
CA VAL A 320 2.90 23.10 -8.20
C VAL A 320 1.68 22.36 -8.75
N ARG A 321 1.68 21.03 -8.67
CA ARG A 321 0.56 20.25 -9.13
C ARG A 321 -0.69 20.38 -8.26
N ASN A 322 -0.51 20.50 -6.95
CA ASN A 322 -1.64 20.65 -6.02
C ASN A 322 -2.24 22.07 -6.05
N CYS A 323 -1.62 23.00 -6.78
CA CYS A 323 -2.16 24.33 -7.01
C CYS A 323 -3.21 24.31 -8.12
N ASP A 324 -4.47 24.54 -7.76
CA ASP A 324 -5.49 24.95 -8.73
C ASP A 324 -5.35 26.47 -8.98
N VAL A 325 -5.44 26.89 -10.25
CA VAL A 325 -5.52 28.30 -10.71
C VAL A 325 -4.18 29.05 -10.91
N ASP A 326 -4.19 30.00 -11.85
CA ASP A 326 -3.07 30.87 -12.29
C ASP A 326 -2.33 31.63 -11.16
N ALA A 327 -2.93 31.73 -9.96
CA ALA A 327 -2.40 32.43 -8.80
C ALA A 327 -2.47 31.56 -7.54
N TYR A 328 -1.33 31.42 -6.86
CA TYR A 328 -1.13 30.65 -5.65
C TYR A 328 -1.08 31.56 -4.41
N GLU A 329 -1.96 31.32 -3.45
CA GLU A 329 -2.03 32.06 -2.18
C GLU A 329 -1.03 31.50 -1.16
N TYR A 330 0.22 31.96 -1.26
CA TYR A 330 1.34 31.44 -0.47
C TYR A 330 1.27 31.80 1.01
N SER A 331 0.63 32.93 1.36
CA SER A 331 0.53 33.44 2.74
C SER A 331 -0.23 32.51 3.69
N LEU A 332 -1.27 31.85 3.20
CA LEU A 332 -2.12 30.96 3.99
C LEU A 332 -1.78 29.48 3.78
N ASN A 333 -1.38 29.09 2.57
CA ASN A 333 -1.39 27.68 2.18
C ASN A 333 0.00 27.03 2.19
N PHE A 334 1.10 27.78 2.05
CA PHE A 334 2.43 27.19 1.81
C PHE A 334 2.87 26.17 2.87
N LYS A 335 2.73 26.49 4.17
CA LYS A 335 3.12 25.57 5.25
C LYS A 335 2.32 24.28 5.20
N LYS A 336 1.00 24.40 5.01
CA LYS A 336 0.07 23.28 4.97
C LYS A 336 0.30 22.41 3.73
N ASP A 337 0.51 23.03 2.57
CA ASP A 337 0.72 22.34 1.31
C ASP A 337 2.08 21.62 1.32
N LEU A 338 3.13 22.27 1.84
CA LEU A 338 4.45 21.65 1.98
C LEU A 338 4.40 20.46 2.94
N PHE A 339 3.68 20.58 4.06
CA PHE A 339 3.44 19.45 4.96
C PHE A 339 2.70 18.31 4.25
N SER A 340 1.59 18.62 3.56
CA SER A 340 0.79 17.62 2.85
C SER A 340 1.62 16.90 1.78
N VAL A 341 2.45 17.62 1.03
CA VAL A 341 3.36 17.05 0.03
C VAL A 341 4.36 16.11 0.68
N ARG A 342 5.03 16.55 1.76
CA ARG A 342 6.00 15.72 2.48
C ARG A 342 5.37 14.48 3.11
N PHE A 343 4.18 14.63 3.68
CA PHE A 343 3.43 13.54 4.27
C PHE A 343 3.06 12.48 3.22
N GLU A 344 2.51 12.88 2.07
CA GLU A 344 2.16 11.94 0.99
C GLU A 344 3.40 11.26 0.39
N LEU A 345 4.50 12.00 0.24
CA LEU A 345 5.77 11.46 -0.23
C LEU A 345 6.33 10.42 0.75
N ALA A 346 6.41 10.76 2.04
CA ALA A 346 6.85 9.84 3.10
C ALA A 346 5.96 8.61 3.19
N LYS A 347 4.64 8.80 3.10
CA LYS A 347 3.68 7.70 3.04
C LYS A 347 3.94 6.79 1.84
N SER A 348 4.19 7.34 0.65
CA SER A 348 4.56 6.51 -0.51
C SER A 348 5.83 5.70 -0.23
N GLN A 349 6.85 6.33 0.38
CA GLN A 349 8.12 5.68 0.71
C GLN A 349 7.97 4.52 1.69
N ILE A 350 7.18 4.69 2.77
CA ILE A 350 6.90 3.64 3.76
C ILE A 350 6.24 2.41 3.10
N LEU A 351 5.48 2.64 2.03
CA LEU A 351 4.67 1.61 1.40
C LEU A 351 5.36 0.93 0.23
N GLU A 352 6.27 1.62 -0.44
CA GLU A 352 7.11 1.08 -1.49
C GLU A 352 8.20 0.19 -0.86
N SER A 353 7.89 -1.10 -0.71
CA SER A 353 8.71 -2.10 0.01
C SER A 353 10.06 -2.44 -0.65
N ASN A 354 10.49 -1.72 -1.69
CA ASN A 354 11.60 -2.10 -2.55
C ASN A 354 12.78 -1.10 -2.48
N MET A 355 13.40 -1.08 -1.31
CA MET A 355 14.54 -0.23 -0.96
C MET A 355 15.83 -0.56 -1.73
N ASP A 356 15.90 -1.72 -2.39
CA ASP A 356 17.07 -2.13 -3.17
C ASP A 356 17.24 -1.32 -4.46
N HIS A 357 16.19 -0.66 -4.95
CA HIS A 357 16.29 0.26 -6.08
C HIS A 357 16.92 1.60 -5.71
N VAL A 358 16.78 2.05 -4.45
CA VAL A 358 17.35 3.32 -3.96
C VAL A 358 18.87 3.28 -4.11
N GLN A 359 19.50 2.23 -3.56
CA GLN A 359 20.95 2.08 -3.60
C GLN A 359 21.47 2.01 -5.04
N LYS A 360 20.83 1.21 -5.89
CA LYS A 360 21.22 1.04 -7.29
C LYS A 360 21.14 2.35 -8.06
N SER A 361 20.03 3.09 -7.92
CA SER A 361 19.85 4.39 -8.58
C SER A 361 20.91 5.39 -8.16
N ILE A 362 21.19 5.53 -6.85
CA ILE A 362 22.21 6.48 -6.37
C ILE A 362 23.58 6.15 -6.97
N VAL A 363 23.94 4.86 -7.00
CA VAL A 363 25.22 4.41 -7.57
C VAL A 363 25.29 4.64 -9.08
N GLU A 364 24.20 4.42 -9.81
CA GLU A 364 24.11 4.69 -11.25
C GLU A 364 24.24 6.19 -11.55
N ASP A 365 23.52 7.03 -10.81
CA ASP A 365 23.57 8.49 -10.95
C ASP A 365 24.98 9.02 -10.64
N CYS A 366 25.64 8.51 -9.59
CA CYS A 366 27.01 8.87 -9.27
C CYS A 366 28.02 8.42 -10.34
N LYS A 367 27.83 7.24 -10.95
CA LYS A 367 28.69 6.75 -12.04
C LYS A 367 28.61 7.62 -13.29
N MET A 368 27.47 8.25 -13.54
CA MET A 368 27.31 9.18 -14.66
C MET A 368 28.12 10.47 -14.43
N ILE A 369 28.31 10.87 -13.18
CA ILE A 369 29.11 12.05 -12.78
C ILE A 369 30.60 11.70 -12.66
N ASP A 370 30.94 10.53 -12.13
CA ASP A 370 32.31 10.02 -11.95
C ASP A 370 32.94 9.56 -13.28
N THR A 371 33.20 10.53 -14.16
CA THR A 371 33.88 10.32 -15.45
C THR A 371 35.27 9.70 -15.30
N ALA A 372 35.93 9.94 -14.17
CA ALA A 372 37.24 9.41 -13.84
C ALA A 372 37.21 7.96 -13.32
N LYS A 373 36.02 7.40 -13.06
CA LYS A 373 35.78 6.06 -12.52
C LYS A 373 36.56 5.78 -11.23
N ARG A 374 36.69 6.80 -10.37
CA ARG A 374 37.43 6.71 -9.09
C ARG A 374 36.62 6.02 -7.99
N GLY A 375 35.32 5.82 -8.18
CA GLY A 375 34.44 5.30 -7.14
C GLY A 375 34.03 6.37 -6.13
N LYS A 376 34.30 7.65 -6.42
CA LYS A 376 34.06 8.77 -5.51
C LYS A 376 33.52 9.99 -6.24
N VAL A 377 32.70 10.79 -5.56
CA VAL A 377 32.16 12.06 -6.04
C VAL A 377 32.25 13.12 -4.95
N HIS A 378 32.30 14.40 -5.31
CA HIS A 378 32.35 15.48 -4.31
C HIS A 378 31.05 15.55 -3.50
N ILE A 379 31.10 15.97 -2.23
CA ILE A 379 29.92 16.04 -1.35
C ILE A 379 28.76 16.86 -1.95
N ASN A 380 29.05 17.99 -2.60
CA ASN A 380 28.02 18.80 -3.27
C ASN A 380 27.37 18.07 -4.45
N GLN A 381 28.15 17.29 -5.21
CA GLN A 381 27.60 16.45 -6.29
C GLN A 381 26.73 15.34 -5.74
N MET A 382 27.13 14.74 -4.61
CA MET A 382 26.29 13.76 -3.91
C MET A 382 24.98 14.40 -3.42
N ASN A 383 25.01 15.63 -2.89
CA ASN A 383 23.81 16.37 -2.53
C ASN A 383 22.86 16.54 -3.73
N GLU A 384 23.39 16.97 -4.88
CA GLU A 384 22.61 17.08 -6.12
C GLU A 384 22.01 15.75 -6.56
N VAL A 385 22.77 14.64 -6.47
CA VAL A 385 22.26 13.29 -6.79
C VAL A 385 21.09 12.93 -5.88
N LEU A 386 21.23 13.10 -4.56
CA LEU A 386 20.17 12.76 -3.61
C LEU A 386 18.91 13.62 -3.81
N ARG A 387 19.06 14.93 -4.04
CA ARG A 387 17.94 15.84 -4.27
C ARG A 387 17.18 15.55 -5.57
N ASN A 388 17.88 15.11 -6.62
CA ASN A 388 17.29 14.82 -7.92
C ASN A 388 16.87 13.35 -8.12
N SER A 389 17.27 12.45 -7.21
CA SER A 389 17.00 11.02 -7.34
C SER A 389 15.50 10.73 -7.39
N LYS A 390 15.11 9.82 -8.28
CA LYS A 390 13.72 9.34 -8.41
C LYS A 390 13.25 8.50 -7.23
N PHE A 391 14.15 7.88 -6.48
CA PHE A 391 13.80 6.95 -5.40
C PHE A 391 14.10 7.47 -4.00
N VAL A 392 14.94 8.51 -3.87
CA VAL A 392 15.17 9.15 -2.56
C VAL A 392 14.00 10.10 -2.27
N VAL A 393 13.32 9.86 -1.15
CA VAL A 393 12.20 10.66 -0.69
C VAL A 393 12.56 11.17 0.71
N LEU A 394 13.52 12.08 0.78
CA LEU A 394 13.96 12.72 2.01
C LEU A 394 13.79 14.24 1.85
N SER A 395 13.50 14.92 2.96
CA SER A 395 13.52 16.39 2.98
C SER A 395 14.95 16.91 2.82
N PRO A 396 15.15 18.18 2.40
CA PRO A 396 16.49 18.76 2.30
C PRO A 396 17.28 18.68 3.61
N PHE A 397 16.63 18.90 4.77
CA PHE A 397 17.30 18.72 6.05
C PHE A 397 17.75 17.28 6.29
N GLN A 398 16.88 16.30 6.02
CA GLN A 398 17.21 14.89 6.17
C GLN A 398 18.35 14.48 5.24
N ILE A 399 18.38 14.99 4.00
CA ILE A 399 19.50 14.79 3.06
C ILE A 399 20.80 15.33 3.66
N HIS A 400 20.80 16.55 4.19
CA HIS A 400 21.99 17.14 4.82
C HIS A 400 22.45 16.38 6.07
N MET A 401 21.53 15.87 6.88
CA MET A 401 21.85 15.00 8.03
C MET A 401 22.56 13.71 7.59
N VAL A 402 22.07 13.08 6.53
CA VAL A 402 22.70 11.88 5.96
C VAL A 402 24.06 12.20 5.36
N LEU A 403 24.21 13.33 4.67
CA LEU A 403 25.50 13.82 4.17
C LEU A 403 26.49 14.17 5.28
N GLY A 404 26.02 14.66 6.43
CA GLY A 404 26.84 14.88 7.61
C GLY A 404 27.54 13.62 8.11
N GLN A 405 26.96 12.45 7.88
CA GLN A 405 27.52 11.14 8.24
C GLN A 405 28.49 10.57 7.17
N ALA A 406 28.74 11.31 6.10
CA ALA A 406 29.65 10.90 5.05
C ALA A 406 31.10 10.88 5.53
N GLU A 407 31.85 9.86 5.14
CA GLU A 407 33.29 9.82 5.33
C GLU A 407 33.95 10.57 4.18
N LEU A 408 34.44 11.78 4.48
CA LEU A 408 35.12 12.65 3.54
C LEU A 408 36.63 12.37 3.55
N ASP A 409 37.23 12.29 2.37
CA ASP A 409 38.69 12.35 2.24
C ASP A 409 39.20 13.80 2.19
N GLU A 410 40.53 13.97 2.08
CA GLU A 410 41.18 15.29 2.04
C GLU A 410 40.66 16.19 0.89
N ASP A 411 40.14 15.59 -0.18
CA ASP A 411 39.57 16.29 -1.35
C ASP A 411 38.04 16.45 -1.25
N ARG A 412 37.42 16.18 -0.08
CA ARG A 412 35.97 16.23 0.16
C ARG A 412 35.16 15.29 -0.75
N LEU A 413 35.78 14.19 -1.16
CA LEU A 413 35.14 13.16 -1.97
C LEU A 413 34.52 12.07 -1.09
N VAL A 414 33.34 11.63 -1.47
CA VAL A 414 32.55 10.60 -0.82
C VAL A 414 32.60 9.33 -1.68
N ASN A 415 32.90 8.19 -1.06
CA ASN A 415 32.75 6.89 -1.72
C ASN A 415 31.26 6.55 -1.88
N TYR A 416 30.75 6.61 -3.11
CA TYR A 416 29.31 6.46 -3.36
C TYR A 416 28.79 5.03 -3.15
N GLN A 417 29.64 4.00 -3.17
CA GLN A 417 29.21 2.63 -2.88
C GLN A 417 28.89 2.47 -1.40
N ASN A 418 29.83 2.84 -0.53
CA ASN A 418 29.64 2.76 0.92
C ASN A 418 28.55 3.74 1.38
N PHE A 419 28.54 4.95 0.82
CA PHE A 419 27.57 5.97 1.20
C PHE A 419 26.15 5.62 0.79
N SER A 420 25.94 4.96 -0.36
CA SER A 420 24.60 4.51 -0.79
C SER A 420 23.95 3.54 0.21
N ILE A 421 24.75 2.76 0.95
CA ILE A 421 24.27 1.87 2.02
C ILE A 421 23.80 2.71 3.21
N LYS A 422 24.60 3.69 3.65
CA LYS A 422 24.22 4.62 4.72
C LYS A 422 22.93 5.39 4.39
N VAL A 423 22.76 5.81 3.13
CA VAL A 423 21.53 6.47 2.68
C VAL A 423 20.33 5.54 2.80
N LYS A 424 20.46 4.26 2.40
CA LYS A 424 19.41 3.26 2.56
C LYS A 424 19.05 3.07 4.04
N GLU A 425 20.05 2.87 4.89
CA GLU A 425 19.87 2.69 6.34
C GLU A 425 19.20 3.91 6.98
N ALA A 426 19.57 5.12 6.56
CA ALA A 426 18.96 6.34 7.06
C ALA A 426 17.48 6.47 6.64
N ILE A 427 17.14 6.14 5.39
CA ILE A 427 15.74 6.13 4.93
C ILE A 427 14.94 5.08 5.71
N ASP A 428 15.49 3.87 5.88
CA ASP A 428 14.85 2.81 6.66
C ASP A 428 14.61 3.24 8.12
N SER A 429 15.58 3.95 8.72
CA SER A 429 15.46 4.47 10.08
C SER A 429 14.39 5.57 10.19
N VAL A 430 14.45 6.57 9.30
CA VAL A 430 13.54 7.74 9.31
C VAL A 430 12.09 7.33 9.09
N TYR A 431 11.85 6.31 8.27
CA TYR A 431 10.51 5.86 7.90
C TYR A 431 10.11 4.53 8.53
N SER A 432 10.83 4.07 9.57
CA SER A 432 10.42 2.89 10.32
C SER A 432 9.13 3.18 11.08
N LEU A 433 8.15 2.27 10.95
CA LEU A 433 6.87 2.37 11.65
C LEU A 433 7.05 2.42 13.18
N ASP A 434 8.03 1.67 13.69
CA ASP A 434 8.37 1.64 15.11
C ASP A 434 8.85 3.01 15.61
N ALA A 435 9.78 3.68 14.90
CA ALA A 435 10.27 5.01 15.27
C ALA A 435 9.17 6.07 15.23
N LEU A 436 8.32 6.04 14.18
CA LEU A 436 7.21 6.97 14.05
C LEU A 436 6.14 6.74 15.12
N SER A 437 5.88 5.49 15.51
CA SER A 437 4.98 5.16 16.62
C SER A 437 5.56 5.58 17.96
N ASP A 438 6.87 5.41 18.17
CA ASP A 438 7.54 5.85 19.39
C ASP A 438 7.49 7.38 19.52
N LEU A 439 7.72 8.09 18.42
CA LEU A 439 7.61 9.55 18.39
C LEU A 439 6.18 10.03 18.66
N ALA A 440 5.19 9.38 18.08
CA ALA A 440 3.77 9.60 18.36
C ALA A 440 3.46 9.49 19.86
N ASP A 441 3.92 8.41 20.51
CA ASP A 441 3.71 8.19 21.95
C ASP A 441 4.36 9.30 22.79
N MET A 442 5.55 9.76 22.40
CA MET A 442 6.27 10.82 23.10
C MET A 442 5.56 12.18 23.01
N ILE A 443 5.01 12.50 21.83
CA ILE A 443 4.23 13.73 21.61
C ILE A 443 2.91 13.66 22.38
N ALA A 444 2.18 12.54 22.28
CA ALA A 444 0.93 12.33 22.99
C ALA A 444 1.09 12.39 24.51
N SER A 445 2.27 12.05 25.03
CA SER A 445 2.61 12.13 26.46
C SER A 445 3.23 13.46 26.90
N GLU A 446 3.23 14.48 26.02
CA GLU A 446 3.86 15.81 26.23
C GLU A 446 5.35 15.76 26.63
N LYS A 447 6.05 14.66 26.37
CA LYS A 447 7.47 14.50 26.73
C LYS A 447 8.43 15.27 25.82
N VAL A 448 7.93 15.69 24.66
CA VAL A 448 8.68 16.44 23.65
C VAL A 448 7.78 17.57 23.15
N LYS A 449 8.21 18.82 23.36
CA LYS A 449 7.56 19.97 22.71
C LYS A 449 8.50 20.56 21.65
N PRO A 450 7.99 20.90 20.46
CA PRO A 450 8.79 21.56 19.42
C PRO A 450 9.47 22.85 19.89
N ASP A 451 8.90 23.54 20.88
CA ASP A 451 9.37 24.83 21.40
C ASP A 451 10.35 24.70 22.60
N GLU A 452 10.66 23.50 23.07
CA GLU A 452 11.53 23.26 24.25
C GLU A 452 13.04 23.30 23.96
N VAL A 453 13.44 23.59 22.71
CA VAL A 453 14.86 23.74 22.38
C VAL A 453 15.44 24.89 23.21
N GLU A 454 16.38 24.56 24.09
CA GLU A 454 17.08 25.51 24.94
C GLU A 454 17.66 26.67 24.09
N GLN A 455 16.99 27.83 24.13
CA GLN A 455 17.48 29.12 23.60
C GLN A 455 18.79 29.58 24.28
N THR A 456 19.33 28.78 25.19
CA THR A 456 20.01 29.23 26.41
C THR A 456 21.48 29.63 26.21
N TYR A 457 22.09 29.45 25.04
CA TYR A 457 23.55 29.69 24.90
C TYR A 457 23.97 30.57 23.71
N ILE A 458 23.08 30.92 22.80
CA ILE A 458 23.47 31.62 21.56
C ILE A 458 23.53 33.15 21.75
N SER A 459 22.87 33.70 22.77
CA SER A 459 22.80 35.15 23.03
C SER A 459 24.17 35.81 23.17
N ASN A 460 25.20 35.06 23.59
CA ASN A 460 26.56 35.57 23.81
C ASN A 460 27.53 35.32 22.63
N LEU A 461 27.10 34.63 21.57
CA LEU A 461 27.95 34.40 20.40
C LEU A 461 28.02 35.66 19.53
N GLU A 462 29.20 36.26 19.46
CA GLU A 462 29.50 37.36 18.55
C GLU A 462 29.78 36.84 17.13
N LEU A 463 28.73 36.40 16.44
CA LEU A 463 28.79 35.80 15.10
C LEU A 463 29.59 36.64 14.09
N PHE A 464 29.52 37.98 14.18
CA PHE A 464 30.31 38.87 13.34
C PHE A 464 31.82 38.72 13.54
N LYS A 465 32.28 38.59 14.80
CA LYS A 465 33.71 38.44 15.08
C LYS A 465 34.20 37.06 14.65
N LEU A 466 33.38 36.03 14.83
CA LEU A 466 33.67 34.67 14.40
C LEU A 466 33.83 34.59 12.88
N PHE A 467 32.85 35.10 12.12
CA PHE A 467 32.92 35.11 10.67
C PHE A 467 34.20 35.79 10.17
N LYS A 468 34.51 36.98 10.69
CA LYS A 468 35.70 37.75 10.30
C LYS A 468 37.02 37.08 10.69
N GLN A 469 37.04 36.32 11.78
CA GLN A 469 38.23 35.62 12.25
C GLN A 469 38.57 34.42 11.36
N TYR A 470 37.55 33.73 10.84
CA TYR A 470 37.71 32.49 10.09
C TYR A 470 37.61 32.64 8.57
N ASP A 471 37.16 33.79 8.06
CA ASP A 471 37.34 34.19 6.65
C ASP A 471 38.82 34.55 6.40
N LEU A 472 39.68 33.52 6.34
CA LEU A 472 41.15 33.66 6.31
C LEU A 472 41.63 34.32 5.02
N ASN A 473 40.95 34.02 3.91
CA ASN A 473 41.25 34.55 2.59
C ASN A 473 40.54 35.89 2.30
N MET A 474 39.71 36.37 3.23
CA MET A 474 38.93 37.62 3.15
C MET A 474 38.06 37.69 1.88
N ASN A 475 37.58 36.55 1.39
CA ASN A 475 36.78 36.48 0.18
C ASN A 475 35.31 36.82 0.45
N GLY A 476 34.91 36.98 1.72
CA GLY A 476 33.54 37.29 2.13
C GLY A 476 32.62 36.07 2.26
N PHE A 477 33.18 34.87 2.20
CA PHE A 477 32.51 33.58 2.32
C PHE A 477 33.27 32.69 3.29
N LEU A 478 32.55 31.82 4.00
CA LEU A 478 33.18 30.72 4.72
C LEU A 478 33.12 29.47 3.86
N GLU A 479 34.28 28.91 3.53
CA GLU A 479 34.36 27.58 2.96
C GLU A 479 34.09 26.50 4.02
N LEU A 480 33.81 25.27 3.60
CA LEU A 480 33.47 24.16 4.51
C LEU A 480 34.51 23.97 5.62
N ASP A 481 35.80 23.99 5.30
CA ASP A 481 36.87 23.77 6.29
C ASP A 481 36.96 24.94 7.28
N GLU A 482 36.84 26.18 6.80
CA GLU A 482 36.81 27.40 7.63
C GLU A 482 35.59 27.41 8.55
N TYR A 483 34.43 26.97 8.05
CA TYR A 483 33.21 26.82 8.84
C TYR A 483 33.35 25.74 9.90
N ILE A 484 33.97 24.59 9.57
CA ILE A 484 34.22 23.51 10.51
C ILE A 484 35.13 23.96 11.65
N GLU A 485 36.25 24.60 11.32
CA GLU A 485 37.18 25.14 12.31
C GLU A 485 36.50 26.23 13.16
N CYS A 486 35.72 27.10 12.53
CA CYS A 486 34.95 28.14 13.21
C CYS A 486 34.05 27.53 14.29
N LEU A 487 33.23 26.53 13.97
CA LEU A 487 32.28 25.96 14.92
C LEU A 487 32.92 25.03 15.95
N GLN A 488 33.95 24.27 15.60
CA GLN A 488 34.67 23.42 16.55
C GLN A 488 35.45 24.22 17.58
N SER A 489 35.87 25.45 17.25
CA SER A 489 36.53 26.35 18.20
C SER A 489 35.60 26.93 19.26
N GLN A 490 34.28 26.81 19.08
CA GLN A 490 33.28 27.31 20.00
C GLN A 490 32.81 26.20 20.96
N ASP A 491 32.44 26.59 22.18
CA ASP A 491 31.87 25.67 23.18
C ASP A 491 30.39 25.39 22.88
N LEU A 492 30.12 24.84 21.69
CA LEU A 492 28.78 24.52 21.19
C LEU A 492 28.40 23.06 21.38
N SER A 493 29.36 22.21 21.79
CA SER A 493 29.18 20.76 21.96
C SER A 493 28.62 20.05 20.72
N LEU A 494 29.15 20.42 19.54
CA LEU A 494 28.75 19.86 18.25
C LEU A 494 29.74 18.78 17.77
N SER A 495 29.21 17.72 17.17
CA SER A 495 30.01 16.70 16.49
C SER A 495 30.46 17.16 15.10
N LYS A 496 31.42 16.45 14.49
CA LYS A 496 31.85 16.74 13.11
C LYS A 496 30.71 16.61 12.11
N GLU A 497 29.88 15.60 12.29
CA GLU A 497 28.72 15.32 11.43
C GLU A 497 27.66 16.42 11.55
N GLU A 498 27.42 16.91 12.78
CA GLU A 498 26.50 18.02 13.05
C GLU A 498 27.01 19.31 12.38
N VAL A 499 28.31 19.62 12.49
CA VAL A 499 28.91 20.80 11.86
C VAL A 499 28.84 20.75 10.33
N ILE A 500 29.09 19.58 9.72
CA ILE A 500 28.93 19.41 8.26
C ILE A 500 27.46 19.61 7.87
N THR A 501 26.52 19.03 8.61
CA THR A 501 25.08 19.24 8.38
C THR A 501 24.72 20.72 8.43
N MET A 502 25.22 21.43 9.46
CA MET A 502 24.97 22.87 9.62
C MET A 502 25.53 23.68 8.46
N SER A 503 26.71 23.33 7.96
CA SER A 503 27.32 24.02 6.81
C SER A 503 26.48 23.89 5.54
N LEU A 504 25.95 22.69 5.26
CA LEU A 504 25.14 22.41 4.08
C LEU A 504 23.76 23.06 4.16
N MET A 505 23.21 23.23 5.37
CA MET A 505 21.95 23.95 5.58
C MET A 505 22.10 25.47 5.53
N ALA A 506 23.25 25.99 5.95
CA ALA A 506 23.51 27.42 5.95
C ALA A 506 23.53 27.98 4.52
N ASP A 507 23.97 27.19 3.54
CA ASP A 507 23.88 27.49 2.10
C ASP A 507 22.42 27.37 1.63
N THR A 508 21.68 28.47 1.78
CA THR A 508 20.25 28.54 1.47
C THR A 508 19.98 28.74 -0.01
N ASN A 509 20.95 29.30 -0.73
CA ASN A 509 20.86 29.62 -2.15
C ASN A 509 21.44 28.52 -3.06
N GLY A 510 22.19 27.56 -2.50
CA GLY A 510 22.76 26.40 -3.16
C GLY A 510 24.01 26.69 -3.99
N ASP A 511 24.75 27.75 -3.71
CA ASP A 511 25.98 28.12 -4.45
C ASP A 511 27.24 27.40 -3.95
N GLY A 512 27.11 26.59 -2.89
CA GLY A 512 28.18 25.79 -2.31
C GLY A 512 29.11 26.58 -1.39
N LYS A 513 28.78 27.81 -1.04
CA LYS A 513 29.50 28.67 -0.11
C LYS A 513 28.53 29.26 0.91
N ILE A 514 29.06 29.72 2.05
CA ILE A 514 28.23 30.38 3.07
C ILE A 514 28.64 31.84 3.12
N ASP A 515 27.76 32.71 2.64
CA ASP A 515 28.00 34.14 2.71
C ASP A 515 27.73 34.71 4.13
N TYR A 516 28.17 35.94 4.35
CA TYR A 516 27.98 36.62 5.64
C TYR A 516 26.49 36.75 6.04
N GLU A 517 25.60 37.01 5.09
CA GLU A 517 24.17 37.15 5.33
C GLU A 517 23.55 35.81 5.74
N GLU A 518 23.91 34.74 5.03
CA GLU A 518 23.51 33.36 5.33
C GLU A 518 24.01 32.92 6.71
N PHE A 519 25.28 33.13 7.01
CA PHE A 519 25.86 32.83 8.32
C PHE A 519 25.12 33.56 9.43
N MET A 520 24.95 34.88 9.33
CA MET A 520 24.36 35.67 10.42
C MET A 520 22.87 35.40 10.62
N LYS A 521 22.11 35.19 9.54
CA LYS A 521 20.66 35.06 9.58
C LYS A 521 20.16 33.64 9.78
N HIS A 522 20.96 32.62 9.46
CA HIS A 522 20.50 31.24 9.44
C HIS A 522 21.26 30.34 10.41
N PHE A 523 22.44 30.74 10.89
CA PHE A 523 23.22 29.95 11.84
C PHE A 523 22.41 29.52 13.08
N ARG A 524 21.67 30.45 13.70
CA ARG A 524 20.91 30.16 14.92
C ARG A 524 19.82 29.12 14.67
N ASP A 525 19.07 29.32 13.60
CA ASP A 525 17.96 28.44 13.27
C ASP A 525 18.43 27.05 12.86
N VAL A 526 19.54 26.96 12.13
CA VAL A 526 20.17 25.70 11.74
C VAL A 526 20.74 24.98 12.97
N LEU A 527 21.31 25.72 13.93
CA LEU A 527 21.76 25.17 15.20
C LEU A 527 20.57 24.64 16.02
N ASP A 528 19.47 25.37 16.09
CA ASP A 528 18.27 24.96 16.81
C ASP A 528 17.63 23.72 16.18
N LEU A 529 17.57 23.63 14.85
CA LEU A 529 17.13 22.44 14.13
C LEU A 529 18.00 21.22 14.43
N THR A 530 19.33 21.40 14.41
CA THR A 530 20.29 20.32 14.70
C THR A 530 20.16 19.83 16.14
N ARG A 531 20.00 20.75 17.10
CA ARG A 531 19.77 20.43 18.51
C ARG A 531 18.43 19.74 18.74
N PHE A 532 17.38 20.17 18.07
CA PHE A 532 16.08 19.53 18.14
C PHE A 532 16.15 18.09 17.64
N GLN A 533 16.83 17.85 16.50
CA GLN A 533 17.01 16.49 15.99
C GLN A 533 17.81 15.59 16.95
N LYS A 534 18.84 16.14 17.59
CA LYS A 534 19.61 15.43 18.62
C LYS A 534 18.75 15.07 19.83
N LEU A 535 17.90 16.00 20.27
CA LEU A 535 16.93 15.78 21.34
C LEU A 535 15.95 14.66 20.98
N LEU A 536 15.39 14.69 19.77
CA LEU A 536 14.49 13.64 19.28
C LEU A 536 15.16 12.26 19.32
N ASN A 537 16.35 12.14 18.74
CA ASN A 537 17.08 10.87 18.70
C ASN A 537 17.40 10.37 20.13
N THR A 538 17.74 11.27 21.05
CA THR A 538 18.02 10.92 22.45
C THR A 538 16.76 10.41 23.16
N LYS A 539 15.64 11.12 22.99
CA LYS A 539 14.34 10.77 23.60
C LYS A 539 13.80 9.45 23.05
N GLU A 540 13.96 9.22 21.75
CA GLU A 540 13.60 7.97 21.11
C GLU A 540 14.40 6.79 21.68
N SER A 541 15.72 6.94 21.81
CA SER A 541 16.57 5.91 22.44
C SER A 541 16.19 5.63 23.90
N GLU A 542 15.87 6.68 24.68
CA GLU A 542 15.38 6.54 26.06
C GLU A 542 14.06 5.75 26.09
N HIS A 543 13.10 6.10 25.22
CA HIS A 543 11.79 5.45 25.15
C HIS A 543 11.88 3.99 24.71
N GLN A 544 12.73 3.68 23.73
CA GLN A 544 13.00 2.30 23.30
C GLN A 544 13.62 1.47 24.42
N SER A 545 14.57 2.05 25.18
CA SER A 545 15.17 1.35 26.31
C SER A 545 14.13 1.04 27.40
N PHE A 546 13.25 2.00 27.71
CA PHE A 546 12.15 1.84 28.65
C PHE A 546 11.13 0.77 28.21
N LYS A 547 10.73 0.77 26.93
CA LYS A 547 9.84 -0.26 26.36
C LYS A 547 10.45 -1.66 26.45
N ARG A 548 11.75 -1.80 26.18
CA ARG A 548 12.47 -3.08 26.31
C ARG A 548 12.50 -3.58 27.75
N GLU A 549 12.76 -2.69 28.72
CA GLU A 549 12.75 -3.04 30.14
C GLU A 549 11.36 -3.50 30.61
N GLN A 550 10.30 -2.82 30.21
CA GLN A 550 8.92 -3.24 30.53
C GLN A 550 8.58 -4.61 29.92
N THR A 551 8.98 -4.83 28.67
CA THR A 551 8.72 -6.11 27.98
C THR A 551 9.43 -7.26 28.68
N LEU A 552 10.69 -7.05 29.08
CA LEU A 552 11.46 -8.04 29.82
C LEU A 552 10.87 -8.30 31.22
N ALA A 553 10.39 -7.26 31.90
CA ALA A 553 9.72 -7.38 33.19
C ALA A 553 8.41 -8.18 33.08
N LYS A 554 7.63 -7.94 32.03
CA LYS A 554 6.39 -8.68 31.76
C LYS A 554 6.65 -10.15 31.44
N GLN A 555 7.64 -10.44 30.61
CA GLN A 555 8.05 -11.82 30.31
C GLN A 555 8.51 -12.56 31.57
N LYS A 556 9.31 -11.91 32.43
CA LYS A 556 9.71 -12.49 33.72
C LYS A 556 8.50 -12.76 34.64
N ALA A 557 7.54 -11.83 34.69
CA ALA A 557 6.33 -12.01 35.49
C ALA A 557 5.44 -13.15 34.96
N GLU A 558 5.33 -13.31 33.64
CA GLU A 558 4.61 -14.43 33.00
C GLU A 558 5.33 -15.77 33.25
N GLU A 559 6.65 -15.82 33.18
CA GLU A 559 7.44 -17.01 33.52
C GLU A 559 7.31 -17.39 35.00
N GLU A 560 7.33 -16.42 35.91
CA GLU A 560 7.13 -16.65 37.35
C GLU A 560 5.70 -17.10 37.65
N ALA A 561 4.69 -16.54 36.99
CA ALA A 561 3.30 -16.96 37.12
C ALA A 561 3.12 -18.41 36.65
N LYS A 562 3.74 -18.76 35.51
CA LYS A 562 3.69 -20.12 34.95
C LYS A 562 4.39 -21.13 35.85
N ARG A 563 5.55 -20.78 36.43
CA ARG A 563 6.23 -21.61 37.44
C ARG A 563 5.38 -21.82 38.69
N ARG A 564 4.68 -20.80 39.17
CA ARG A 564 3.78 -20.92 40.32
C ARG A 564 2.58 -21.82 40.02
N GLU A 565 2.03 -21.76 38.81
CA GLU A 565 0.96 -22.67 38.38
C GLU A 565 1.45 -24.12 38.26
N ASP A 566 2.65 -24.34 37.72
CA ASP A 566 3.27 -25.66 37.64
C ASP A 566 3.57 -26.23 39.04
N ASP A 567 4.05 -25.40 39.99
CA ASP A 567 4.30 -25.79 41.38
C ASP A 567 3.00 -26.07 42.17
N LEU A 568 1.87 -25.47 41.78
CA LEU A 568 0.54 -25.73 42.36
C LEU A 568 -0.15 -26.97 41.77
N ALA A 569 0.31 -27.44 40.60
CA ALA A 569 -0.22 -28.62 39.91
C ALA A 569 0.48 -29.93 40.34
N ILE A 570 1.63 -29.84 41.01
CA ILE A 570 2.36 -30.94 41.66
C ILE A 570 1.84 -31.12 43.09
#